data_AF-A0A0D0RWN9-F1
#
_entry.id   AF-A0A0D0RWN9-F1
#
_cell.length_a   1.000
_cell.length_b   1.000
_cell.length_c   1.000
_cell.angle_alpha   90.00
_cell.angle_beta   90.00
_cell.angle_gamma   90.00
#
_symmetry.space_group_name_H-M   'P 1'
#
loop_
_entity.id
_entity.type
_entity.pdbx_description
1 polymer ?
#
loop_
_entity_poly.entity_id
_entity_poly.type
_entity_poly.pdbx_seq_one_letter_code
_entity_poly.pdbx_strand_id
1 'polypeptide(L)' 'MTYKYDEDGRRIQKNVNGVITNYHYQGDSLNVLYETDADGNVVRSYIYGENGQLLTMKKGNATYFLPL' A
#
# COMPACT_ATOMS: atom_id res chain seq x y z
N MET A 1 17.49 5.59 -5.08
CA MET A 1 16.02 5.50 -4.95
C MET A 1 15.46 5.08 -6.29
N THR A 2 14.74 3.96 -6.39
CA THR A 2 14.09 3.52 -7.65
C THR A 2 12.63 3.18 -7.43
N TYR A 3 11.85 3.30 -8.51
CA TYR A 3 10.42 3.03 -8.54
C TYR A 3 10.10 2.19 -9.77
N LYS A 4 9.10 1.31 -9.64
CA LYS A 4 8.49 0.61 -10.77
C LYS A 4 7.01 0.97 -10.83
N TYR A 5 6.48 0.95 -12.04
CA TYR A 5 5.13 1.37 -12.35
C TYR A 5 4.44 0.30 -13.20
N ASP A 6 3.12 0.19 -13.08
CA ASP A 6 2.29 -0.56 -14.03
C ASP A 6 1.98 0.28 -15.28
N GLU A 7 1.15 -0.27 -16.18
CA GLU A 7 0.75 0.38 -17.44
C GLU A 7 -0.09 1.64 -17.25
N ASP A 8 -0.80 1.74 -16.12
CA ASP A 8 -1.58 2.92 -15.73
C ASP A 8 -0.71 4.00 -15.06
N GLY A 9 0.58 3.74 -14.89
CA GLY A 9 1.51 4.64 -14.22
C GLY A 9 1.35 4.66 -12.70
N ARG A 10 0.69 3.67 -12.09
CA ARG A 10 0.63 3.49 -10.63
C ARG A 10 1.91 2.86 -10.14
N ARG A 11 2.39 3.29 -8.98
CA ARG A 11 3.64 2.78 -8.40
C ARG A 11 3.42 1.40 -7.79
N ILE A 12 4.00 0.37 -8.39
CA ILE A 12 3.91 -1.02 -7.89
C ILE A 12 5.09 -1.44 -7.01
N GLN A 13 6.23 -0.74 -7.08
CA GLN A 13 7.39 -1.01 -6.23
C GLN A 13 8.18 0.26 -5.92
N LYS A 14 8.71 0.33 -4.70
CA LYS A 14 9.61 1.36 -4.18
C LYS A 14 10.86 0.71 -3.60
N ASN A 15 12.05 1.17 -3.97
CA ASN A 15 13.31 0.74 -3.36
C ASN A 15 14.11 1.95 -2.85
N VAL A 16 14.20 2.07 -1.52
CA VAL A 16 15.02 3.08 -0.82
C VAL A 16 16.19 2.36 -0.17
N ASN A 17 17.41 2.60 -0.65
CA ASN A 17 18.64 2.06 -0.04
C ASN A 17 18.59 0.53 0.19
N GLY A 18 18.01 -0.22 -0.76
CA GLY A 18 17.87 -1.68 -0.67
C GLY A 18 16.59 -2.16 0.02
N VAL A 19 15.84 -1.27 0.68
CA VAL A 19 14.56 -1.61 1.31
C VAL A 19 13.44 -1.54 0.27
N ILE A 20 12.88 -2.71 -0.05
CA ILE A 20 11.78 -2.86 -1.01
C ILE A 20 10.43 -2.75 -0.30
N THR A 21 9.53 -1.98 -0.91
CA THR A 21 8.09 -1.97 -0.60
C THR A 21 7.33 -2.18 -1.91
N ASN A 22 6.51 -3.22 -1.97
CA ASN A 22 5.61 -3.49 -3.09
C ASN A 22 4.20 -3.01 -2.73
N TYR A 23 3.46 -2.50 -3.70
CA TYR A 23 2.10 -1.97 -3.52
C TYR A 23 1.10 -2.84 -4.27
N HIS A 24 0.04 -3.26 -3.59
CA HIS A 24 -1.02 -4.09 -4.16
C HIS A 24 -2.32 -3.29 -4.15
N TYR A 25 -2.85 -3.02 -5.34
CA TYR A 25 -4.01 -2.15 -5.54
C TYR A 25 -5.33 -2.94 -5.56
N GLN A 26 -6.43 -2.27 -5.23
CA GLN A 26 -7.78 -2.81 -5.39
C GLN A 26 -8.21 -2.67 -6.87
N GLY A 27 -8.02 -3.74 -7.65
CA GLY A 27 -8.34 -3.74 -9.08
C GLY A 27 -7.66 -2.57 -9.81
N ASP A 28 -8.43 -1.83 -10.59
CA ASP A 28 -7.95 -0.67 -11.37
C ASP A 28 -7.99 0.66 -10.59
N SER A 29 -8.30 0.61 -9.29
CA SER A 29 -8.33 1.82 -8.47
C SER A 29 -6.92 2.32 -8.11
N LEU A 30 -6.86 3.54 -7.58
CA LEU A 30 -5.67 4.12 -6.95
C LEU A 30 -5.52 3.74 -5.47
N ASN A 31 -6.42 2.90 -4.94
CA ASN A 31 -6.40 2.49 -3.53
C ASN A 31 -5.49 1.29 -3.34
N VAL A 32 -4.48 1.45 -2.47
CA VAL A 32 -3.56 0.36 -2.10
C VAL A 32 -4.21 -0.46 -1.00
N LEU A 33 -4.48 -1.74 -1.23
CA LEU A 33 -5.01 -2.65 -0.21
C LEU A 33 -3.96 -3.01 0.83
N TYR A 34 -2.74 -3.31 0.39
CA TYR A 34 -1.64 -3.66 1.27
C TYR A 34 -0.28 -3.42 0.62
N GLU A 35 0.72 -3.29 1.49
CA GLU A 35 2.14 -3.22 1.14
C GLU A 35 2.82 -4.52 1.56
N THR A 36 3.74 -5.03 0.73
CA THR A 36 4.62 -6.14 1.11
C THR A 36 6.09 -5.76 1.08
N ASP A 37 6.91 -6.47 1.86
CA ASP A 37 8.37 -6.43 1.73
C ASP A 37 8.84 -7.22 0.47
N ALA A 38 10.17 -7.38 0.34
CA ALA A 38 10.79 -8.12 -0.76
C ALA A 38 10.38 -9.60 -0.81
N ASP A 39 10.08 -10.20 0.34
CA ASP A 39 9.74 -11.61 0.51
C ASP A 39 8.24 -11.88 0.38
N GLY A 40 7.44 -10.83 0.19
CA GLY A 40 5.99 -10.91 0.05
C GLY A 40 5.23 -10.85 1.38
N ASN A 41 5.89 -10.59 2.50
CA ASN A 41 5.21 -10.43 3.79
C ASN A 41 4.46 -9.10 3.83
N VAL A 42 3.21 -9.12 4.28
CA VAL A 42 2.41 -7.90 4.46
C VAL A 42 2.98 -7.06 5.60
N VAL A 43 3.41 -5.84 5.27
CA VAL A 43 3.95 -4.88 6.25
C VAL A 43 2.94 -3.81 6.64
N ARG A 44 1.97 -3.51 5.75
CA ARG A 44 0.83 -2.63 6.01
C ARG A 44 -0.40 -3.09 5.25
N SER A 45 -1.58 -2.85 5.80
CA SER A 45 -2.85 -2.98 5.08
C SER A 45 -3.77 -1.81 5.37
N TYR A 46 -4.70 -1.55 4.45
CA TYR A 46 -5.52 -0.36 4.43
C TYR A 46 -6.98 -0.74 4.18
N ILE A 47 -7.89 -0.05 4.86
CA ILE A 47 -9.34 -0.15 4.63
C ILE A 47 -9.85 1.23 4.27
N TYR A 48 -10.55 1.29 3.14
CA TYR A 48 -11.19 2.50 2.64
C TYR A 48 -12.70 2.40 2.81
N GLY A 49 -13.36 3.54 3.02
CA GLY A 49 -14.81 3.61 2.96
C GLY A 49 -15.33 3.81 1.54
N GLU A 50 -16.65 3.91 1.40
CA GLU A 50 -17.33 3.95 0.09
C GLU A 50 -16.94 5.17 -0.76
N ASN A 51 -16.62 6.31 -0.15
CA ASN A 51 -16.15 7.51 -0.84
C ASN A 51 -14.62 7.57 -0.99
N GLY A 52 -13.91 6.47 -0.73
CA GLY A 52 -12.47 6.36 -0.93
C GLY A 52 -11.61 7.01 0.16
N GLN A 53 -12.19 7.50 1.26
CA GLN A 53 -11.42 7.87 2.45
C GLN A 53 -10.76 6.65 3.07
N LEU A 54 -9.49 6.82 3.47
CA LEU A 54 -8.79 5.85 4.28
C LEU A 54 -9.35 5.87 5.71
N LEU A 55 -9.98 4.76 6.12
CA LEU A 55 -10.59 4.62 7.45
C LEU A 55 -9.64 3.96 8.45
N THR A 56 -8.85 2.99 7.97
CA THR A 56 -7.99 2.21 8.85
C THR A 56 -6.69 1.84 8.17
N MET A 57 -5.59 1.94 8.91
CA MET A 57 -4.31 1.35 8.55
C MET A 57 -3.90 0.35 9.61
N LYS A 58 -3.49 -0.85 9.21
CA LYS A 58 -2.78 -1.79 10.07
C LYS A 58 -1.30 -1.78 9.71
N LYS A 59 -0.42 -1.71 10.72
CA LYS A 59 1.04 -1.80 10.56
C LYS A 59 1.59 -2.70 11.66
N GLY A 60 1.97 -3.93 11.30
CA GLY A 60 2.25 -4.97 12.29
C GLY A 60 1.04 -5.24 13.19
N ASN A 61 1.23 -5.11 14.51
CA ASN A 61 0.18 -5.29 15.51
C ASN A 61 -0.60 -4.00 15.81
N ALA A 62 -0.16 -2.85 15.30
CA ALA A 62 -0.84 -1.58 15.53
C ALA A 62 -1.94 -1.35 14.49
N THR A 63 -3.11 -0.92 14.96
CA THR A 63 -4.23 -0.48 14.13
C THR A 63 -4.48 1.00 14.39
N TYR A 64 -4.56 1.78 13.32
CA TYR A 64 -4.78 3.21 13.34
C TYR A 64 -6.13 3.50 12.69
N PHE A 65 -7.04 4.07 13.46
CA PHE A 65 -8.33 4.56 12.96
C PHE A 65 -8.19 6.04 12.63
N LEU A 66 -8.58 6.41 11.42
CA LEU A 66 -8.47 7.77 10.93
C LEU A 66 -9.82 8.47 11.11
N PRO A 67 -9.85 9.71 11.62
CA PRO A 67 -11.07 10.47 11.79
C PRO A 67 -11.69 10.84 10.43
N LEU A 68 -13.01 11.01 10.43
CA LEU A 68 -13.81 11.51 9.30
C LEU A 68 -13.70 13.03 9.16
#